data_AF-A0A839JAV2-F1
#
_entry.id   AF-A0A839JAV2-F1
#
_cell.length_a   1.000
_cell.length_b   1.000
_cell.length_c   1.000
_cell.angle_alpha   90.00
_cell.angle_beta   90.00
_cell.angle_gamma   90.00
#
_symmetry.space_group_name_H-M   'P 1'
#
loop_
_entity.id
_entity.type
_entity.pdbx_description
1 polymer ?
#
loop_
_entity_poly.entity_id
_entity_poly.type
_entity_poly.pdbx_seq_one_letter_code
_entity_poly.pdbx_strand_id
1 'polypeptide(L)'
;MSGIAFLVVALVVVATIFMILRSGRMREKYAALWLIVSAAIVVVTLWPGLLEIIAAWLGVILPSNLLFFASILLLFGVTLHLSLEVSKLEDETRTLSEEVALLNERLDRVTRQEPEPTDPPARG
;
A
#
# COMPACT_ATOMS: atom_id res chain seq x y z
N MET A 1 -11.05 -21.99 31.62
CA MET A 1 -9.69 -21.84 31.05
C MET A 1 -9.70 -21.10 29.70
N SER A 2 -10.75 -20.33 29.38
CA SER A 2 -11.01 -19.79 28.04
C SER A 2 -10.65 -18.30 27.85
N GLY A 3 -10.63 -17.48 28.90
CA GLY A 3 -10.39 -16.03 28.76
C GLY A 3 -8.94 -15.64 28.43
N ILE A 4 -7.97 -16.45 28.86
CA ILE A 4 -6.53 -16.15 28.68
C ILE A 4 -6.14 -16.27 27.20
N ALA A 5 -6.72 -17.21 26.46
CA ALA A 5 -6.45 -17.37 25.03
C ALA A 5 -6.90 -16.13 24.23
N PHE A 6 -8.10 -15.61 24.52
CA PHE A 6 -8.60 -14.38 23.90
C PHE A 6 -7.74 -13.16 24.26
N LEU A 7 -7.28 -13.08 25.51
CA LEU A 7 -6.40 -12.00 25.96
C LEU A 7 -5.04 -12.04 25.24
N VAL A 8 -4.45 -13.22 25.10
CA VAL A 8 -3.16 -13.41 24.41
C VAL A 8 -3.29 -13.06 22.92
N VAL A 9 -4.36 -13.49 22.26
CA VAL A 9 -4.61 -13.14 20.85
C VAL A 9 -4.80 -11.63 20.70
N ALA A 10 -5.58 -10.98 21.58
CA ALA A 10 -5.75 -9.54 21.55
C ALA A 10 -4.41 -8.79 21.74
N LEU A 11 -3.58 -9.25 22.68
CA LEU A 11 -2.28 -8.63 22.97
C LEU A 11 -1.29 -8.80 21.82
N VAL A 12 -1.29 -9.97 21.17
CA VAL A 12 -0.45 -10.26 20.00
C VAL A 12 -0.89 -9.42 18.80
N VAL A 13 -2.20 -9.24 18.58
CA VAL A 13 -2.72 -8.37 17.52
C VAL A 13 -2.27 -6.92 17.77
N VAL A 14 -2.50 -6.39 18.97
CA VAL A 14 -2.08 -5.02 19.33
C VAL A 14 -0.58 -4.83 19.20
N ALA A 15 0.23 -5.79 19.67
CA ALA A 15 1.68 -5.74 19.57
C ALA A 15 2.17 -5.77 18.12
N THR A 16 1.56 -6.60 17.27
CA THR A 16 1.88 -6.69 15.84
C THR A 16 1.61 -5.36 15.15
N ILE A 17 0.47 -4.74 15.45
CA ILE A 17 0.10 -3.44 14.89
C ILE A 17 1.06 -2.34 15.36
N PHE A 18 1.39 -2.31 16.66
CA PHE A 18 2.30 -1.33 17.22
C PHE A 18 3.71 -1.43 16.61
N MET A 19 4.17 -2.65 16.33
CA MET A 19 5.44 -2.91 15.67
C MET A 19 5.45 -2.41 14.21
N ILE A 20 4.35 -2.59 13.48
CA ILE A 20 4.21 -2.13 12.08
C ILE A 20 4.10 -0.60 12.03
N LEU A 21 3.31 0.01 12.91
CA LEU A 21 3.14 1.46 13.02
C LEU A 21 4.47 2.15 13.40
N ARG A 22 5.24 1.53 14.30
CA ARG A 22 6.55 2.05 14.71
C ARG A 22 7.62 1.93 13.62
N SER A 23 7.41 1.09 12.60
CA SER A 23 8.40 0.92 11.53
C SER A 23 8.55 2.16 10.62
N GLY A 24 7.67 3.17 10.74
CA GLY A 24 7.88 4.53 10.22
C GLY A 24 8.05 4.64 8.70
N ARG A 25 7.78 3.58 7.94
CA ARG A 25 8.12 3.45 6.51
C ARG A 25 6.93 3.49 5.55
N MET A 26 5.71 3.67 6.05
CA MET A 26 4.49 3.74 5.23
C MET A 26 3.93 5.16 5.22
N ARG A 27 3.53 5.64 4.03
CA ARG A 27 2.78 6.89 3.83
C ARG A 27 1.63 6.95 4.86
N GLU A 28 1.47 8.07 5.59
CA GLU A 28 0.50 8.29 6.69
C GLU A 28 -0.89 7.63 6.48
N LYS A 29 -1.31 7.59 5.22
CA LYS A 29 -2.55 7.00 4.70
C LYS A 29 -2.77 5.54 5.13
N TYR A 30 -1.73 4.70 5.07
CA TYR A 30 -1.83 3.26 5.35
C TYR A 30 -1.93 2.97 6.85
N ALA A 31 -1.27 3.78 7.67
CA ALA A 31 -1.34 3.66 9.12
C ALA A 31 -2.77 3.91 9.64
N ALA A 32 -3.47 4.89 9.05
CA ALA A 32 -4.85 5.20 9.41
C ALA A 32 -5.82 4.03 9.11
N LEU A 33 -5.70 3.40 7.93
CA LEU A 33 -6.53 2.24 7.58
C LEU A 33 -6.29 1.09 8.54
N TRP A 34 -5.03 0.75 8.82
CA TRP A 34 -4.69 -0.29 9.78
C TRP A 34 -5.13 0.01 11.21
N LEU A 35 -5.09 1.28 11.63
CA LEU A 35 -5.65 1.72 12.91
C LEU A 35 -7.16 1.46 13.00
N ILE A 36 -7.92 1.81 11.96
CA ILE A 36 -9.38 1.58 11.92
C ILE A 36 -9.68 0.08 12.00
N VAL A 37 -8.96 -0.74 11.22
CA VAL A 37 -9.13 -2.20 11.22
C VAL A 37 -8.84 -2.77 12.60
N SER A 38 -7.76 -2.33 13.25
CA SER A 38 -7.42 -2.79 14.59
C SER A 38 -8.45 -2.39 15.64
N ALA A 39 -8.96 -1.16 15.59
CA ALA A 39 -9.99 -0.69 16.48
C ALA A 39 -11.28 -1.52 16.30
N ALA A 40 -11.66 -1.82 15.06
CA ALA A 40 -12.81 -2.67 14.77
C ALA A 40 -12.64 -4.10 15.36
N ILE A 41 -11.46 -4.71 15.24
CA ILE A 41 -11.18 -6.02 15.83
C ILE A 41 -11.27 -5.97 17.36
N VAL A 42 -10.72 -4.93 17.99
CA VAL A 42 -10.77 -4.76 19.44
C VAL A 42 -12.22 -4.60 19.93
N VAL A 43 -13.03 -3.79 19.24
CA VAL A 43 -14.45 -3.60 19.55
C VAL A 43 -15.22 -4.92 19.46
N VAL A 44 -15.01 -5.69 18.39
CA VAL A 44 -15.65 -7.00 18.21
C VAL A 44 -15.21 -8.01 19.29
N THR A 45 -13.93 -7.97 19.68
CA THR A 45 -13.38 -8.87 20.70
C THR A 45 -13.91 -8.54 22.10
N LEU A 46 -14.07 -7.25 22.42
CA LEU A 46 -14.65 -6.79 23.69
C LEU A 46 -16.16 -7.06 23.76
N TRP A 47 -16.86 -7.02 22.62
CA TRP A 47 -18.32 -7.15 22.56
C TRP A 47 -18.78 -8.10 21.44
N PRO A 48 -18.67 -9.43 21.63
CA PRO A 48 -19.07 -10.41 20.62
C PRO A 48 -20.57 -10.36 20.26
N GLY A 49 -21.43 -9.88 21.18
CA GLY A 49 -22.86 -9.69 20.94
C GLY A 49 -23.21 -8.68 19.84
N LEU A 50 -22.30 -7.76 19.47
CA LEU A 50 -22.51 -6.88 18.30
C LEU A 50 -22.64 -7.68 17.00
N LEU A 51 -21.84 -8.73 16.89
CA LEU A 51 -21.82 -9.61 15.74
C LEU A 51 -23.11 -10.41 15.63
N GLU A 52 -23.68 -10.82 16.77
CA GLU A 52 -24.97 -11.52 16.84
C GLU A 52 -26.14 -10.61 16.44
N ILE A 53 -26.14 -9.34 16.87
CA ILE A 53 -27.16 -8.36 16.47
C ILE A 53 -27.10 -8.13 14.95
N ILE A 54 -25.91 -7.91 14.41
CA ILE A 54 -25.70 -7.68 12.97
C ILE A 54 -26.04 -8.94 12.17
N ALA A 55 -25.69 -10.12 12.67
CA ALA A 55 -26.06 -11.42 12.09
C ALA A 55 -27.58 -11.59 12.00
N ALA A 56 -28.30 -11.31 13.08
CA ALA A 56 -29.74 -11.40 13.12
C ALA A 56 -30.41 -10.42 12.13
N TRP A 57 -29.89 -9.19 12.04
CA TRP A 57 -30.39 -8.17 11.10
C TRP A 57 -30.16 -8.54 9.63
N LEU A 58 -28.99 -9.10 9.30
CA LEU A 58 -28.63 -9.51 7.94
C LEU A 58 -29.14 -10.91 7.56
N GLY A 59 -29.79 -11.63 8.48
CA GLY A 59 -30.27 -13.00 8.26
C GLY A 59 -29.15 -14.04 8.19
N VAL A 60 -27.97 -13.73 8.73
CA VAL A 60 -26.80 -14.62 8.73
C VAL A 60 -26.86 -15.53 9.97
N ILE A 61 -26.86 -16.84 9.75
CA ILE A 61 -27.04 -17.83 10.84
C ILE A 61 -25.80 -17.89 11.75
N LEU A 62 -24.60 -17.77 11.18
CA LEU A 62 -23.33 -17.85 11.91
C LEU A 62 -22.64 -16.46 11.93
N PRO A 63 -22.44 -15.84 13.12
CA PRO A 63 -21.73 -14.56 13.23
C PRO A 63 -20.31 -14.58 12.64
N SER A 64 -19.65 -15.74 12.61
CA SER A 64 -18.34 -15.92 11.97
C SER A 64 -18.35 -15.62 10.46
N ASN A 65 -19.48 -15.84 9.78
CA ASN A 65 -19.58 -15.56 8.34
C ASN A 65 -19.50 -14.06 8.05
N LEU A 66 -19.98 -13.21 8.97
CA LEU A 66 -19.83 -11.76 8.86
C LEU A 66 -18.38 -11.33 8.96
N LEU A 67 -17.60 -11.95 9.84
CA LEU A 67 -16.16 -11.66 9.93
C LEU A 67 -15.43 -12.06 8.67
N PHE A 68 -15.76 -13.23 8.10
CA PHE A 68 -15.21 -13.66 6.83
C PHE A 68 -15.57 -12.68 5.70
N PHE A 69 -16.84 -12.32 5.59
CA PHE A 69 -17.30 -11.36 4.58
C PHE A 69 -16.63 -9.99 4.72
N ALA A 70 -16.58 -9.45 5.95
CA ALA A 70 -15.89 -8.19 6.24
C ALA A 70 -14.40 -8.26 5.93
N SER A 71 -13.74 -9.38 6.25
CA SER A 71 -12.32 -9.61 5.94
C SER A 71 -12.08 -9.66 4.44
N ILE A 72 -12.93 -10.33 3.67
CA ILE A 72 -12.84 -10.39 2.20
C ILE A 72 -13.03 -8.99 1.61
N LEU A 73 -14.04 -8.23 2.06
CA LEU A 73 -14.26 -6.86 1.62
C LEU A 73 -13.08 -5.95 1.95
N LEU A 74 -12.52 -6.09 3.15
CA LEU A 74 -11.33 -5.37 3.57
C LEU A 74 -10.15 -5.69 2.66
N LEU A 75 -9.87 -6.98 2.45
CA LEU A 75 -8.76 -7.43 1.61
C LEU A 75 -8.93 -6.97 0.17
N PHE A 76 -10.16 -7.02 -0.34
CA PHE A 76 -10.51 -6.52 -1.66
C PHE A 76 -10.25 -5.01 -1.77
N GLY A 77 -10.67 -4.22 -0.79
CA GLY A 77 -10.41 -2.78 -0.73
C GLY A 77 -8.92 -2.44 -0.69
N VAL A 78 -8.15 -3.16 0.13
CA VAL A 78 -6.68 -3.02 0.18
C VAL A 78 -6.05 -3.37 -1.17
N THR A 79 -6.51 -4.45 -1.80
CA THR A 79 -5.99 -4.89 -3.11
C THR A 79 -6.31 -3.88 -4.21
N LEU A 80 -7.52 -3.32 -4.23
CA LEU A 80 -7.88 -2.25 -5.17
C LEU A 80 -7.03 -1.00 -4.94
N HIS A 81 -6.86 -0.58 -3.69
CA HIS A 81 -6.03 0.58 -3.36
C HIS A 81 -4.59 0.38 -3.83
N LEU A 82 -4.02 -0.80 -3.55
CA LEU A 82 -2.68 -1.16 -4.01
C LEU A 82 -2.59 -1.15 -5.54
N SER A 83 -3.59 -1.72 -6.22
CA SER A 83 -3.67 -1.73 -7.68
C SER A 83 -3.67 -0.31 -8.27
N LEU A 84 -4.44 0.62 -7.69
CA LEU A 84 -4.45 2.02 -8.11
C LEU A 84 -3.11 2.72 -7.85
N GLU A 85 -2.46 2.44 -6.71
CA GLU A 85 -1.17 3.04 -6.39
C GLU A 85 -0.04 2.51 -7.30
N VAL A 86 -0.06 1.21 -7.60
CA VAL A 86 0.83 0.59 -8.58
C VAL A 86 0.62 1.18 -9.97
N SER A 87 -0.64 1.29 -10.43
CA SER A 87 -0.96 1.88 -11.73
C SER A 87 -0.43 3.30 -11.87
N LYS A 88 -0.56 4.13 -10.81
CA LYS A 88 0.00 5.49 -10.81
C LYS A 88 1.53 5.50 -10.87
N LEU A 89 2.18 4.58 -10.16
CA LEU A 89 3.64 4.44 -10.16
C LEU A 89 4.18 4.00 -11.52
N GLU A 90 3.44 3.13 -12.22
CA GLU A 90 3.77 2.70 -13.57
C GLU A 90 3.71 3.86 -14.57
N ASP A 91 2.65 4.68 -14.51
CA ASP A 91 2.51 5.88 -15.35
C ASP A 91 3.66 6.88 -15.12
N GLU A 92 4.01 7.15 -13.86
CA GLU A 92 5.09 8.07 -13.50
C GLU A 92 6.46 7.55 -13.98
N THR A 93 6.71 6.25 -13.82
CA THR A 93 7.94 5.59 -14.30
C THR A 93 8.05 5.65 -15.82
N ARG A 94 6.92 5.50 -16.52
CA ARG A 94 6.87 5.64 -17.97
C ARG A 94 7.21 7.06 -18.41
N THR A 95 6.58 8.08 -17.81
CA THR A 95 6.89 9.49 -18.12
C THR A 95 8.35 9.81 -17.86
N LEU A 96 8.92 9.37 -16.74
CA LEU A 96 10.34 9.58 -16.43
C LEU A 96 11.25 8.92 -17.47
N SER A 97 10.91 7.73 -17.94
CA SER A 97 11.68 7.03 -18.99
C SER A 97 11.64 7.79 -20.32
N GLU A 98 10.48 8.36 -20.68
CA GLU A 98 10.31 9.18 -21.89
C GLU A 98 11.10 10.49 -21.79
N GLU A 99 11.11 11.16 -20.63
CA GLU A 99 11.90 12.36 -20.39
C GLU A 99 13.41 12.09 -20.46
N VAL A 100 13.88 10.97 -19.88
CA VAL A 100 15.29 10.56 -19.97
C VAL A 100 15.71 10.28 -21.41
N ALA A 101 14.85 9.61 -22.21
CA ALA A 101 15.12 9.36 -23.62
C ALA A 101 15.26 10.67 -24.43
N LEU A 102 14.35 11.64 -24.20
CA LEU A 102 14.42 12.97 -24.81
C LEU A 102 15.66 13.75 -24.39
N LEU A 103 16.08 13.63 -23.12
CA LEU A 103 17.26 14.31 -22.61
C LEU A 103 18.55 13.74 -23.23
N ASN A 104 18.63 12.41 -23.36
CA ASN A 104 19.76 11.74 -24.02
C ASN A 104 19.88 12.14 -25.49
N GLU A 105 18.77 12.19 -26.24
CA GLU A 105 18.77 12.65 -27.63
C GLU A 105 19.28 14.10 -27.76
N ARG A 106 18.92 14.98 -26.82
CA ARG A 106 19.43 16.37 -26.81
C ARG A 106 20.93 16.42 -26.54
N LEU A 107 21.43 15.61 -25.62
CA LEU A 107 22.87 15.51 -25.33
C LEU A 107 23.66 14.98 -26.54
N ASP A 108 23.14 13.97 -27.22
CA ASP A 108 23.75 13.42 -28.45
C ASP A 108 23.84 14.49 -29.56
N ARG A 109 22.80 15.31 -29.71
CA ARG A 109 22.81 16.43 -30.67
C ARG A 109 23.83 17.49 -30.33
N VAL A 110 23.97 17.85 -29.06
CA VAL A 110 24.98 18.84 -28.62
C VAL A 110 26.38 18.30 -28.84
N THR A 111 26.63 17.03 -28.48
CA THR A 111 27.93 16.38 -28.67
C THR A 111 28.29 16.26 -30.15
N ARG A 112 27.32 15.95 -31.02
CA ARG A 112 27.53 15.84 -32.47
C ARG A 112 27.71 17.20 -33.17
N GLN A 113 27.41 18.32 -32.49
CA GLN A 113 27.65 19.68 -32.98
C GLN A 113 29.01 20.25 -32.58
N GLU A 114 29.86 19.51 -31.83
CA GLU A 114 31.26 19.90 -31.70
C GLU A 114 31.90 19.93 -33.10
N PRO A 115 32.47 21.07 -33.53
CA PRO A 115 33.07 21.20 -34.85
C PRO A 115 34.18 20.17 -35.00
N GLU A 116 34.15 19.42 -36.10
CA GLU A 116 35.27 18.64 -36.59
C GLU A 116 36.54 19.47 -36.42
N PRO A 117 37.56 18.98 -35.67
CA PRO A 117 38.77 19.74 -35.46
C PRO A 117 39.35 20.04 -36.83
N THR A 118 39.26 21.32 -37.20
CA THR A 118 39.74 21.84 -38.47
C THR A 118 41.22 21.50 -38.52
N ASP A 119 41.55 20.50 -39.34
CA ASP A 119 42.92 20.09 -39.60
C ASP A 119 43.69 21.36 -39.97
N PRO A 120 44.76 21.73 -39.22
CA PRO A 120 45.51 22.93 -39.53
C PRO A 120 45.96 22.86 -40.98
N PRO A 121 45.81 23.92 -41.78
CA PRO A 121 46.26 23.90 -43.17
C PRO A 121 47.74 23.52 -43.17
N ALA A 122 48.04 22.35 -43.74
CA ALA A 122 49.40 21.88 -43.94
C ALA A 122 50.14 22.97 -44.73
N ARG A 123 50.94 23.75 -44.00
CA ARG A 123 51.76 24.83 -44.54
C ARG A 123 52.86 24.22 -45.40
N GLY A 124 52.97 24.73 -46.63
CA GLY A 124 54.24 25.02 -47.30
C GLY A 124 54.98 23.85 -47.91
#